data_AF-A0A1I3AFA8-F1
#
_entry.id   AF-A0A1I3AFA8-F1
#
_cell.length_a   1.000
_cell.length_b   1.000
_cell.length_c   1.000
_cell.angle_alpha   90.00
_cell.angle_beta   90.00
_cell.angle_gamma   90.00
#
_symmetry.space_group_name_H-M   'P 1'
#
loop_
_entity.id
_entity.type
_entity.pdbx_description
1 polymer ?
#
loop_
_entity_poly.entity_id
_entity_poly.type
_entity_poly.pdbx_seq_one_letter_code
_entity_poly.pdbx_strand_id
1 'polypeptide(L)'
;MLSTIATATESNANGGELSEDEIFEVLSNRRRRFVIHALKREEGAVEVSDLSTHVTAWEVGVEPEEVEYEDRRNVYSTLQRTHLPKLEEKNVVTFDEEENLVWATPELENLDIYVEVLGTREIPWSLYYVGLAGVAVALLLAVATGTPGFAAFAPLDVGMFTATAFGISAAAHYAIGRRMRLGNTEKPPELRKRE
;
A
#
# COMPACT_ATOMS: atom_id res chain seq x y z
N MET A 1 38.97 -16.38 -6.85
CA MET A 1 38.73 -15.57 -8.06
C MET A 1 37.30 -15.08 -8.00
N LEU A 2 37.10 -13.76 -7.95
CA LEU A 2 35.77 -13.13 -8.07
C LEU A 2 35.28 -13.22 -9.53
N SER A 3 33.99 -13.43 -9.74
CA SER A 3 33.15 -13.02 -10.90
C SER A 3 31.94 -13.97 -10.99
N THR A 4 30.70 -13.58 -11.24
CA THR A 4 30.03 -12.30 -11.43
C THR A 4 28.54 -12.63 -11.32
N ILE A 5 27.81 -11.86 -10.52
CA ILE A 5 26.34 -11.90 -10.45
C ILE A 5 25.82 -11.33 -11.77
N ALA A 6 25.08 -12.13 -12.53
CA ALA A 6 24.26 -11.65 -13.62
C ALA A 6 22.80 -11.78 -13.18
N THR A 7 22.30 -10.77 -12.48
CA THR A 7 20.86 -10.58 -12.31
C THR A 7 20.38 -9.96 -13.62
N ALA A 8 19.76 -10.77 -14.46
CA ALA A 8 19.09 -10.29 -15.65
C ALA A 8 17.84 -9.52 -15.23
N THR A 9 17.84 -8.22 -15.49
CA THR A 9 16.64 -7.39 -15.51
C THR A 9 15.78 -7.86 -16.68
N GLU A 10 14.78 -8.70 -16.42
CA GLU A 10 13.69 -8.93 -17.37
C GLU A 10 12.75 -7.73 -17.28
N SER A 11 12.86 -6.81 -18.24
CA SER A 11 11.82 -5.82 -18.48
C SER A 11 10.60 -6.55 -19.04
N ASN A 12 9.59 -6.81 -18.21
CA ASN A 12 8.31 -7.28 -18.70
C ASN A 12 7.47 -6.08 -19.14
N ALA A 13 7.70 -5.67 -20.39
CA ALA A 13 6.68 -5.01 -21.18
C ALA A 13 5.62 -6.06 -21.55
N ASN A 14 4.61 -6.24 -20.70
CA ASN A 14 3.39 -6.97 -21.03
C ASN A 14 2.20 -6.29 -20.34
N GLY A 15 1.17 -5.97 -21.14
CA GLY A 15 0.17 -4.96 -20.82
C GLY A 15 -0.66 -5.21 -19.56
N GLY A 16 -0.80 -4.15 -18.77
CA GLY A 16 -2.00 -3.82 -18.00
C GLY A 16 -1.86 -3.75 -16.48
N GLU A 17 -0.86 -4.42 -15.88
CA GLU A 17 -0.71 -4.47 -14.42
C GLU A 17 0.76 -4.35 -14.00
N LEU A 18 1.02 -3.47 -13.03
CA LEU A 18 2.33 -3.29 -12.41
C LEU A 18 2.76 -4.57 -11.68
N SER A 19 4.02 -4.99 -11.85
CA SER A 19 4.56 -6.09 -11.04
C SER A 19 4.73 -5.68 -9.57
N GLU A 20 4.77 -6.66 -8.65
CA GLU A 20 4.94 -6.40 -7.21
C GLU A 20 6.22 -5.61 -6.90
N ASP A 21 7.32 -5.92 -7.58
CA ASP A 21 8.60 -5.22 -7.45
C ASP A 21 8.50 -3.76 -7.91
N GLU A 22 7.75 -3.50 -8.98
CA GLU A 22 7.54 -2.13 -9.50
C GLU A 22 6.61 -1.32 -8.59
N ILE A 23 5.59 -1.97 -8.03
CA ILE A 23 4.74 -1.35 -7.01
C ILE A 23 5.57 -0.99 -5.78
N PHE A 24 6.43 -1.90 -5.32
CA PHE A 24 7.34 -1.62 -4.23
C PHE A 24 8.29 -0.48 -4.57
N GLU A 25 8.87 -0.49 -5.76
CA GLU A 25 9.74 0.57 -6.24
C GLU A 25 9.00 1.91 -6.21
N VAL A 26 7.80 2.01 -6.78
CA VAL A 26 6.98 3.21 -6.79
C VAL A 26 6.62 3.67 -5.37
N LEU A 27 6.13 2.77 -4.51
CA LEU A 27 5.64 3.10 -3.19
C LEU A 27 6.76 3.27 -2.14
N SER A 28 8.00 2.88 -2.42
CA SER A 28 9.12 3.00 -1.48
C SER A 28 9.43 4.45 -1.07
N ASN A 29 9.08 5.43 -1.91
CA ASN A 29 9.33 6.84 -1.64
C ASN A 29 8.06 7.58 -1.18
N ARG A 30 8.17 8.30 -0.07
CA ARG A 30 7.07 9.05 0.53
C ARG A 30 6.46 10.10 -0.42
N ARG A 31 7.27 10.84 -1.17
CA ARG A 31 6.78 11.85 -2.13
C ARG A 31 5.97 11.22 -3.25
N ARG A 32 6.39 10.06 -3.77
CA ARG A 32 5.61 9.32 -4.78
C ARG A 32 4.26 8.87 -4.22
N ARG A 33 4.20 8.38 -2.97
CA ARG A 33 2.93 8.03 -2.33
C ARG A 33 2.01 9.25 -2.14
N PHE A 34 2.57 10.41 -1.82
CA PHE A 34 1.82 11.66 -1.73
C PHE A 34 1.27 12.13 -3.08
N VAL A 35 2.08 12.11 -4.13
CA VAL A 35 1.61 12.41 -5.50
C VAL A 35 0.46 11.49 -5.90
N ILE A 36 0.63 10.18 -5.71
CA ILE A 36 -0.42 9.19 -5.96
C ILE A 36 -1.68 9.52 -5.15
N HIS A 37 -1.54 9.83 -3.87
CA HIS A 37 -2.66 10.18 -3.01
C HIS A 37 -3.41 11.42 -3.51
N ALA A 38 -2.71 12.46 -3.96
CA ALA A 38 -3.31 13.66 -4.54
C ALA A 38 -4.04 13.35 -5.85
N LEU A 39 -3.41 12.61 -6.76
CA LEU A 39 -4.01 12.27 -8.06
C LEU A 39 -5.26 11.39 -7.93
N LYS A 40 -5.32 10.48 -6.93
CA LYS A 40 -6.52 9.67 -6.69
C LYS A 40 -7.70 10.45 -6.12
N ARG A 41 -7.50 11.71 -5.70
CA ARG A 41 -8.56 12.58 -5.15
C ARG A 41 -9.18 13.49 -6.19
N GLU A 42 -8.47 13.75 -7.28
CA GLU A 42 -8.89 14.68 -8.32
C GLU A 42 -9.43 13.91 -9.53
N GLU A 43 -10.51 14.41 -10.12
CA GLU A 43 -11.02 13.90 -11.39
C GLU A 43 -10.32 14.63 -12.54
N GLY A 44 -9.27 14.02 -13.11
CA GLY A 44 -8.61 14.52 -14.32
C GLY A 44 -7.18 15.01 -14.12
N ALA A 45 -6.80 16.03 -14.88
CA ALA A 45 -5.44 16.58 -14.87
C ALA A 45 -5.20 17.42 -13.62
N VAL A 46 -4.03 17.29 -13.01
CA VAL A 46 -3.60 18.13 -11.87
C VAL A 46 -2.31 18.86 -12.24
N GLU A 47 -2.23 20.15 -11.89
CA GLU A 47 -1.01 20.91 -12.11
C GLU A 47 0.12 20.44 -11.18
N VAL A 48 1.36 20.44 -11.68
CA VAL A 48 2.55 20.16 -10.86
C VAL A 48 2.71 21.19 -9.73
N SER A 49 2.23 22.41 -9.94
CA SER A 49 2.17 23.50 -8.95
C SER A 49 1.33 23.09 -7.74
N ASP A 50 0.13 22.57 -7.97
CA ASP A 50 -0.81 22.13 -6.94
C ASP A 50 -0.30 20.86 -6.25
N LEU A 51 0.20 19.88 -7.01
CA LEU A 51 0.86 18.70 -6.46
C LEU A 51 2.01 19.09 -5.54
N SER A 52 2.84 20.06 -5.94
CA SER A 52 3.97 20.51 -5.11
C SER A 52 3.50 21.16 -3.82
N THR A 53 2.40 21.91 -3.84
CA THR A 53 1.81 22.54 -2.65
C THR A 53 1.31 21.47 -1.67
N HIS A 54 0.48 20.53 -2.14
CA HIS A 54 -0.06 19.46 -1.29
C HIS A 54 1.04 18.54 -0.75
N VAL A 55 1.99 18.13 -1.59
CA VAL A 55 3.12 17.29 -1.17
C VAL A 55 3.94 18.02 -0.09
N THR A 56 4.23 19.31 -0.28
CA THR A 56 4.99 20.10 0.71
C THR A 56 4.23 20.25 2.02
N ALA A 57 2.94 20.60 1.95
CA ALA A 57 2.05 20.71 3.10
C ALA A 57 2.08 19.43 3.95
N TRP A 58 1.99 18.27 3.29
CA TRP A 58 2.06 16.97 3.95
C TRP A 58 3.46 16.58 4.44
N GLU A 59 4.52 17.06 3.79
CA GLU A 59 5.89 16.81 4.24
C GLU A 59 6.20 17.53 5.55
N VAL A 60 5.81 18.81 5.62
CA VAL A 60 6.10 19.70 6.75
C VAL A 60 5.02 19.62 7.85
N GLY A 61 3.81 19.19 7.50
CA GLY A 61 2.70 19.03 8.43
C GLY A 61 1.93 20.33 8.68
N VAL A 62 1.77 21.15 7.65
CA VAL A 62 1.03 22.42 7.67
C VAL A 62 -0.14 22.37 6.68
N GLU A 63 -1.05 23.34 6.73
CA GLU A 63 -2.10 23.46 5.71
C GLU A 63 -1.53 24.00 4.39
N PRO A 64 -2.14 23.69 3.22
CA PRO A 64 -1.64 24.12 1.90
C PRO A 64 -1.40 25.63 1.78
N GLU A 65 -2.21 26.45 2.44
CA GLU A 65 -2.11 27.92 2.43
C GLU A 65 -0.93 28.44 3.26
N GLU A 66 -0.40 27.63 4.18
CA GLU A 66 0.71 27.96 5.06
C GLU A 66 2.06 27.49 4.49
N VAL A 67 2.07 26.94 3.28
CA VAL A 67 3.28 26.42 2.64
C VAL A 67 4.21 27.56 2.21
N GLU A 68 5.42 27.55 2.74
CA GLU A 68 6.49 28.48 2.36
C GLU A 68 6.92 28.30 0.89
N TYR A 69 7.12 29.43 0.20
CA TYR A 69 7.42 29.43 -1.24
C TYR A 69 8.71 28.65 -1.57
N GLU A 70 9.73 28.74 -0.72
CA GLU A 70 11.01 28.06 -0.96
C GLU A 70 10.89 26.54 -0.88
N ASP A 71 10.14 26.03 0.09
CA ASP A 71 9.90 24.60 0.26
C ASP A 71 9.08 24.05 -0.91
N ARG A 72 8.00 24.75 -1.28
CA ARG A 72 7.19 24.39 -2.45
C ARG A 72 8.03 24.36 -3.72
N ARG A 73 8.88 25.37 -3.95
CA ARG A 73 9.75 25.46 -5.13
C ARG A 73 10.73 24.28 -5.20
N ASN A 74 11.28 23.87 -4.07
CA ASN A 74 12.18 22.72 -3.99
C ASN A 74 11.43 21.42 -4.35
N VAL A 75 10.27 21.19 -3.71
CA VAL A 75 9.43 20.01 -3.99
C VAL A 75 8.99 20.00 -5.45
N TYR A 76 8.51 21.11 -6.01
CA TYR A 76 8.17 21.25 -7.42
C TYR A 76 9.29 20.75 -8.34
N SER A 77 10.50 21.28 -8.14
CA SER A 77 11.66 20.90 -8.97
C SER A 77 12.04 19.42 -8.83
N THR A 78 11.84 18.85 -7.65
CA THR A 78 12.11 17.42 -7.40
C THR A 78 11.02 16.53 -8.00
N LEU A 79 9.75 16.95 -7.93
CA LEU A 79 8.64 16.24 -8.56
C LEU A 79 8.91 16.11 -10.06
N GLN A 80 9.20 17.24 -10.73
CA GLN A 80 9.43 17.28 -12.16
C GLN A 80 10.66 16.47 -12.61
N ARG A 81 11.77 16.54 -11.88
CA ARG A 81 13.03 15.90 -12.32
C ARG A 81 13.19 14.44 -11.90
N THR A 82 12.42 13.98 -10.92
CA THR A 82 12.69 12.69 -10.27
C THR A 82 11.44 11.88 -10.06
N HIS A 83 10.39 12.45 -9.48
CA HIS A 83 9.24 11.64 -9.07
C HIS A 83 8.26 11.38 -10.20
N LEU A 84 7.89 12.41 -10.98
CA LEU A 84 6.96 12.28 -12.10
C LEU A 84 7.54 11.42 -13.24
N PRO A 85 8.79 11.63 -13.71
CA PRO A 85 9.36 10.76 -14.73
C PRO A 85 9.44 9.29 -14.29
N LYS A 86 9.68 9.05 -13.00
CA LYS A 86 9.75 7.69 -12.45
C LYS A 86 8.38 7.02 -12.34
N LEU A 87 7.35 7.81 -12.04
CA LEU A 87 5.97 7.31 -12.03
C LEU A 87 5.48 7.04 -13.46
N GLU A 88 5.87 7.88 -14.42
CA GLU A 88 5.55 7.71 -15.83
C GLU A 88 6.28 6.52 -16.47
N GLU A 89 7.55 6.29 -16.14
CA GLU A 89 8.31 5.09 -16.56
C GLU A 89 7.56 3.80 -16.20
N LYS A 90 6.82 3.83 -15.09
CA LYS A 90 6.02 2.71 -14.59
C LYS A 90 4.56 2.77 -15.02
N ASN A 91 4.19 3.67 -15.92
CA ASN A 91 2.81 3.85 -16.40
C ASN A 91 1.82 4.10 -15.25
N VAL A 92 2.25 4.74 -14.16
CA VAL A 92 1.39 5.13 -13.01
C VAL A 92 0.72 6.48 -13.26
N VAL A 93 1.40 7.35 -14.00
CA VAL A 93 0.90 8.68 -14.37
C VAL A 93 1.29 8.97 -15.81
N THR A 94 0.57 9.87 -16.45
CA THR A 94 1.03 10.55 -17.67
C THR A 94 1.44 11.96 -17.28
N PHE A 95 2.63 12.40 -17.68
CA PHE A 95 3.14 13.73 -17.35
C PHE A 95 3.39 14.54 -18.63
N ASP A 96 2.68 15.66 -18.76
CA ASP A 96 2.96 16.65 -19.79
C ASP A 96 3.91 17.72 -19.23
N GLU A 97 5.16 17.69 -19.69
CA GLU A 97 6.20 18.64 -19.28
C GLU A 97 5.95 20.06 -19.79
N GLU A 98 5.29 20.21 -20.95
CA GLU A 98 5.04 21.51 -21.58
C GLU A 98 3.94 22.25 -20.80
N GLU A 99 2.84 21.57 -20.54
CA GLU A 99 1.68 22.13 -19.83
C GLU A 99 1.82 22.01 -18.29
N ASN A 100 2.79 21.26 -17.79
CA ASN A 100 2.98 20.93 -16.37
C ASN A 100 1.72 20.31 -15.74
N LEU A 101 1.11 19.37 -16.48
CA LEU A 101 -0.09 18.65 -16.08
C LEU A 101 0.20 17.16 -15.89
N VAL A 102 -0.44 16.57 -14.90
CA VAL A 102 -0.28 15.15 -14.56
C VAL A 102 -1.65 14.48 -14.53
N TRP A 103 -1.79 13.33 -15.19
CA TRP A 103 -2.99 12.51 -15.17
C TRP A 103 -2.72 11.17 -14.48
N ALA A 104 -3.70 10.68 -13.74
CA ALA A 104 -3.75 9.28 -13.34
C ALA A 104 -3.94 8.38 -14.57
N THR A 105 -3.18 7.29 -14.66
CA THR A 105 -3.43 6.23 -15.63
C THR A 105 -4.42 5.20 -15.06
N PRO A 106 -5.04 4.36 -15.90
CA PRO A 106 -5.86 3.24 -15.43
C PRO A 106 -5.13 2.30 -14.46
N GLU A 107 -3.82 2.14 -14.60
CA GLU A 107 -2.98 1.34 -13.71
C GLU A 107 -2.97 1.89 -12.28
N LEU A 108 -3.02 3.21 -12.10
CA LEU A 108 -3.08 3.84 -10.78
C LEU A 108 -4.43 3.62 -10.08
N GLU A 109 -5.51 3.55 -10.84
CA GLU A 109 -6.84 3.21 -10.31
C GLU A 109 -6.83 1.81 -9.70
N ASN A 110 -6.19 0.85 -10.39
CA ASN A 110 -6.06 -0.54 -9.95
C ASN A 110 -5.06 -0.75 -8.79
N LEU A 111 -4.19 0.23 -8.51
CA LEU A 111 -3.19 0.16 -7.43
C LEU A 111 -3.79 0.09 -6.00
N ASP A 112 -5.11 0.27 -5.84
CA ASP A 112 -5.82 0.26 -4.56
C ASP A 112 -5.68 -1.03 -3.73
N ILE A 113 -5.26 -2.14 -4.36
CA ILE A 113 -5.23 -3.47 -3.75
C ILE A 113 -3.84 -3.79 -3.16
N TYR A 114 -2.76 -3.23 -3.69
CA TYR A 114 -1.40 -3.67 -3.35
C TYR A 114 -0.76 -2.97 -2.15
N VAL A 115 -1.30 -1.84 -1.68
CA VAL A 115 -0.82 -1.16 -0.46
C VAL A 115 -0.99 -2.05 0.79
N GLU A 116 -1.86 -3.07 0.73
CA GLU A 116 -2.01 -4.10 1.77
C GLU A 116 -0.76 -4.99 1.94
N VAL A 117 0.16 -5.01 0.96
CA VAL A 117 1.35 -5.88 0.98
C VAL A 117 2.56 -5.22 1.67
N LEU A 118 2.59 -3.89 1.82
CA LEU A 118 3.78 -3.16 2.27
C LEU A 118 3.73 -2.68 3.73
N GLY A 119 3.20 -3.53 4.61
CA GLY A 119 3.40 -3.42 6.06
C GLY A 119 4.78 -3.98 6.45
N THR A 120 5.83 -3.16 6.41
CA THR A 120 7.14 -3.53 6.97
C THR A 120 6.98 -3.89 8.45
N ARG A 121 7.08 -5.20 8.77
CA ARG A 121 6.93 -5.86 10.09
C ARG A 121 5.54 -6.38 10.50
N GLU A 122 4.58 -6.47 9.59
CA GLU A 122 3.33 -7.19 9.85
C GLU A 122 3.40 -8.60 9.24
N ILE A 123 2.98 -9.63 9.98
CA ILE A 123 2.99 -11.02 9.48
C ILE A 123 2.09 -11.05 8.22
N PRO A 124 2.58 -11.56 7.07
CA PRO A 124 1.76 -11.69 5.86
C PRO A 124 0.42 -12.34 6.19
N TRP A 125 -0.69 -11.74 5.78
CA TRP A 125 -2.02 -12.22 6.14
C TRP A 125 -2.25 -13.68 5.74
N SER A 126 -1.66 -14.11 4.61
CA SER A 126 -1.64 -15.51 4.18
C SER A 126 -0.98 -16.42 5.22
N LEU A 127 0.19 -16.06 5.75
CA LEU A 127 0.88 -16.81 6.80
C LEU A 127 0.12 -16.77 8.13
N TYR A 128 -0.54 -15.65 8.45
CA TYR A 128 -1.43 -15.56 9.61
C TYR A 128 -2.58 -16.57 9.50
N TYR A 129 -3.28 -16.62 8.37
CA TYR A 129 -4.39 -17.55 8.15
C TYR A 129 -3.92 -19.01 8.06
N VAL A 130 -2.75 -19.28 7.47
CA VAL A 130 -2.14 -20.61 7.47
C VAL A 130 -1.78 -21.05 8.90
N GLY A 131 -1.21 -20.16 9.71
CA GLY A 131 -0.93 -20.42 11.12
C GLY A 131 -2.20 -20.67 11.93
N LEU A 132 -3.22 -19.83 11.75
CA LEU A 132 -4.51 -19.97 12.41
C LEU A 132 -5.21 -21.29 12.03
N ALA A 133 -5.17 -21.66 10.74
CA ALA A 133 -5.66 -22.94 10.25
C ALA A 133 -4.88 -24.11 10.87
N GLY A 134 -3.55 -24.01 10.94
CA GLY A 134 -2.70 -25.01 11.58
C GLY A 134 -3.04 -25.22 13.06
N VAL A 135 -3.24 -24.14 13.81
CA VAL A 135 -3.67 -24.19 15.22
C VAL A 135 -5.06 -24.83 15.35
N ALA A 136 -6.01 -24.44 14.49
CA ALA A 136 -7.35 -25.03 14.49
C ALA A 136 -7.32 -26.54 14.21
N VAL A 137 -6.53 -26.99 13.23
CA VAL A 137 -6.34 -28.41 12.91
C VAL A 137 -5.68 -29.15 14.08
N ALA A 138 -4.65 -28.56 14.70
CA ALA A 138 -3.98 -29.17 15.85
C ALA A 138 -4.92 -29.34 17.05
N LEU A 139 -5.74 -28.32 17.35
CA LEU A 139 -6.76 -28.39 18.40
C LEU A 139 -7.82 -29.45 18.10
N LEU A 140 -8.29 -29.51 16.85
CA LEU A 140 -9.27 -30.51 16.43
C LEU A 140 -8.73 -31.93 16.59
N LEU A 141 -7.48 -32.17 16.19
CA LEU A 141 -6.82 -33.45 16.37
C LEU A 141 -6.62 -33.80 17.85
N ALA A 142 -6.20 -32.84 18.68
CA ALA A 142 -6.02 -33.04 20.12
C ALA A 142 -7.33 -33.45 20.82
N VAL A 143 -8.45 -32.83 20.44
CA VAL A 143 -9.79 -33.20 20.93
C VAL A 143 -10.22 -34.55 20.37
N ALA A 144 -10.04 -34.80 19.07
CA ALA A 144 -10.45 -36.04 18.42
C ALA A 144 -9.74 -37.29 18.96
N THR A 145 -8.47 -37.16 19.35
CA THR A 145 -7.68 -38.27 19.95
C THR A 145 -7.86 -38.41 21.46
N GLY A 146 -8.64 -37.51 22.10
CA GLY A 146 -8.83 -37.52 23.54
C GLY A 146 -7.55 -37.18 24.32
N THR A 147 -6.72 -36.29 23.78
CA THR A 147 -5.44 -35.90 24.40
C THR A 147 -5.67 -35.36 25.82
N PRO A 148 -4.91 -35.81 26.84
CA PRO A 148 -5.03 -35.30 28.21
C PRO A 148 -4.92 -33.77 28.25
N GLY A 149 -5.86 -33.11 28.93
CA GLY A 149 -5.98 -31.64 28.96
C GLY A 149 -7.02 -31.07 27.98
N PHE A 150 -7.40 -31.82 26.93
CA PHE A 150 -8.43 -31.41 25.95
C PHE A 150 -9.71 -32.26 26.02
N ALA A 151 -9.75 -33.27 26.89
CA ALA A 151 -10.87 -34.21 27.01
C ALA A 151 -12.21 -33.57 27.45
N ALA A 152 -12.20 -32.34 27.98
CA ALA A 152 -13.40 -31.62 28.36
C ALA A 152 -14.11 -30.93 27.19
N PHE A 153 -13.46 -30.85 26.03
CA PHE A 153 -13.97 -30.13 24.86
C PHE A 153 -14.56 -31.10 23.84
N ALA A 154 -15.67 -30.73 23.24
CA ALA A 154 -16.24 -31.42 22.09
C ALA A 154 -15.63 -30.87 20.78
N PRO A 155 -15.66 -31.64 19.68
CA PRO A 155 -15.28 -31.13 18.36
C PRO A 155 -16.04 -29.86 17.95
N LEU A 156 -17.28 -29.71 18.43
CA LEU A 156 -18.11 -28.52 18.21
C LEU A 156 -17.52 -27.26 18.85
N ASP A 157 -16.87 -27.37 20.01
CA ASP A 157 -16.23 -26.24 20.70
C ASP A 157 -15.04 -25.69 19.89
N VAL A 158 -14.24 -26.60 19.30
CA VAL A 158 -13.15 -26.26 18.39
C VAL A 158 -13.69 -25.59 17.13
N GLY A 159 -14.81 -26.08 16.60
CA GLY A 159 -15.49 -25.47 15.45
C GLY A 159 -15.96 -24.04 15.73
N MET A 160 -16.60 -23.81 16.89
CA MET A 160 -17.04 -22.47 17.31
C MET A 160 -15.87 -21.52 17.52
N PHE A 161 -14.79 -21.97 18.18
CA PHE A 161 -13.57 -21.20 18.35
C PHE A 161 -12.97 -20.81 17.00
N THR A 162 -12.83 -21.77 16.09
CA THR A 162 -12.26 -21.56 14.76
C THR A 162 -13.10 -20.56 13.97
N ALA A 163 -14.42 -20.76 13.90
CA ALA A 163 -15.32 -19.86 13.18
C ALA A 163 -15.27 -18.42 13.73
N THR A 164 -15.20 -18.28 15.06
CA THR A 164 -15.11 -16.96 15.71
C THR A 164 -13.77 -16.29 15.43
N ALA A 165 -12.65 -17.02 15.54
CA ALA A 165 -11.33 -16.48 15.28
C ALA A 165 -11.17 -16.03 13.82
N PHE A 166 -11.60 -16.85 12.86
CA PHE A 166 -11.61 -16.48 11.44
C PHE A 166 -12.57 -15.31 11.17
N GLY A 167 -13.76 -15.29 11.78
CA GLY A 167 -14.74 -14.22 11.62
C GLY A 167 -14.24 -12.86 12.11
N ILE A 168 -13.64 -12.82 13.31
CA ILE A 168 -13.01 -11.61 13.85
C ILE A 168 -11.85 -11.16 12.96
N SER A 169 -11.01 -12.09 12.53
CA SER A 169 -9.87 -11.80 11.65
C SER A 169 -10.32 -11.22 10.31
N ALA A 170 -11.35 -11.81 9.69
CA ALA A 170 -11.93 -11.32 8.44
C ALA A 170 -12.56 -9.94 8.61
N ALA A 171 -13.28 -9.69 9.72
CA ALA A 171 -13.86 -8.38 10.00
C ALA A 171 -12.78 -7.31 10.24
N ALA A 172 -11.73 -7.65 10.99
CA ALA A 172 -10.58 -6.78 11.19
C ALA A 172 -9.87 -6.48 9.87
N HIS A 173 -9.61 -7.51 9.05
CA HIS A 173 -8.98 -7.38 7.75
C HIS A 173 -9.81 -6.49 6.82
N TYR A 174 -11.13 -6.69 6.76
CA TYR A 174 -12.03 -5.84 5.99
C TYR A 174 -12.03 -4.38 6.47
N ALA A 175 -12.03 -4.16 7.78
CA ALA A 175 -12.00 -2.82 8.36
C ALA A 175 -10.66 -2.10 8.17
N ILE A 176 -9.54 -2.83 8.21
CA ILE A 176 -8.18 -2.29 8.04
C ILE A 176 -7.89 -2.03 6.55
N GLY A 177 -8.21 -2.97 5.66
CA GLY A 177 -8.03 -2.80 4.21
C GLY A 177 -8.76 -1.57 3.68
N ARG A 178 -9.97 -1.30 4.19
CA ARG A 178 -10.72 -0.09 3.86
C ARG A 178 -10.05 1.22 4.31
N ARG A 179 -9.18 1.19 5.34
CA ARG A 179 -8.47 2.37 5.86
C ARG A 179 -7.13 2.63 5.17
N MET A 180 -6.61 1.67 4.40
CA MET A 180 -5.29 1.72 3.76
C MET A 180 -5.35 2.17 2.28
N ARG A 181 -6.55 2.36 1.72
CA ARG A 181 -6.72 2.93 0.37
C ARG A 181 -6.25 4.38 0.30
N LEU A 182 -5.26 4.65 -0.55
CA LEU A 182 -4.83 6.01 -0.90
C LEU A 182 -5.96 6.72 -1.67
N GLY A 183 -6.15 8.02 -1.46
CA GLY A 183 -7.13 8.83 -2.19
C GLY A 183 -8.49 9.03 -1.50
N ASN A 184 -8.90 8.19 -0.54
CA ASN A 184 -10.25 8.29 0.06
C ASN A 184 -10.38 9.27 1.24
N THR A 185 -9.29 9.93 1.67
CA THR A 185 -9.26 10.82 2.84
C THR A 185 -8.55 12.14 2.51
N GLU A 186 -8.85 13.21 3.25
CA GLU A 186 -8.24 14.54 3.02
C GLU A 186 -6.72 14.57 3.24
N LYS A 187 -6.22 13.76 4.20
CA LYS A 187 -4.79 13.65 4.50
C LYS A 187 -4.28 12.24 4.14
N PRO A 188 -3.01 12.11 3.68
CA PRO A 188 -2.38 10.82 3.43
C PRO A 188 -2.36 9.92 4.69
N PRO A 189 -2.40 8.58 4.52
CA PRO A 189 -2.38 7.64 5.63
C PRO A 189 -1.25 7.86 6.64
N GLU A 190 -0.08 8.32 6.19
CA GLU A 190 1.11 8.54 7.02
C GLU A 190 0.97 9.72 8.01
N LEU A 191 0.06 10.66 7.73
CA LEU A 191 -0.18 11.82 8.59
C LEU A 191 -1.29 11.58 9.61
N ARG A 192 -1.97 10.43 9.53
CA ARG A 192 -2.95 9.99 10.52
C ARG A 192 -2.23 9.46 11.76
N LYS A 193 -1.54 10.33 12.50
CA LYS A 193 -1.05 9.97 13.83
C LYS A 193 -2.22 9.89 14.80
N ARG A 194 -2.48 8.66 15.25
CA ARG A 194 -3.00 8.24 16.56
C ARG A 194 -3.54 9.38 17.42
N GLU A 195 -4.83 9.66 17.32
CA GLU A 195 -5.57 10.16 18.48
C GLU A 195 -5.74 9.04 19.51
#